data_AF-A0A549YF04-F1
#
_entry.id   AF-A0A549YF04-F1
#
_cell.length_a   1.000
_cell.length_b   1.000
_cell.length_c   1.000
_cell.angle_alpha   90.00
_cell.angle_beta   90.00
_cell.angle_gamma   90.00
#
_symmetry.space_group_name_H-M   'P 1'
#
loop_
_entity.id
_entity.type
_entity.pdbx_description
1 polymer ?
#
loop_
_entity_poly.entity_id
_entity_poly.type
_entity_poly.pdbx_seq_one_letter_code
_entity_poly.pdbx_strand_id
1 'polypeptide(L)'
;MSDTVSLHALKALVEKKTNKKTLVKVIWNEQEKLTLFIIPNMKIQSFIYDEKEGYMFYDQEGKPVTRDIPLIVSEKNLADGKVLLGESGNRGLLLNHQPLTHEDRLFLQTYSL
;
A
#
# COMPACT_ATOMS: atom_id res chain seq x y z
N MET A 1 -12.04 -0.76 -17.93
CA MET A 1 -10.84 0.11 -18.00
C MET A 1 -10.13 -0.03 -16.67
N SER A 2 -8.87 -0.44 -16.67
CA SER A 2 -8.07 -0.53 -15.45
C SER A 2 -7.58 0.86 -15.07
N ASP A 3 -8.22 1.48 -14.08
CA ASP A 3 -7.80 2.78 -13.56
C ASP A 3 -6.40 2.67 -12.94
N THR A 4 -5.44 3.37 -13.54
CA THR A 4 -4.07 3.47 -13.04
C THR A 4 -3.86 4.80 -12.33
N VAL A 5 -3.16 4.80 -11.20
CA VAL A 5 -2.83 6.03 -10.45
C VAL A 5 -1.35 6.13 -10.15
N SER A 6 -0.83 7.34 -9.99
CA SER A 6 0.56 7.52 -9.57
C SER A 6 0.75 7.14 -8.10
N LEU A 7 1.96 6.70 -7.74
CA LEU A 7 2.34 6.50 -6.33
C LEU A 7 2.21 7.78 -5.50
N HIS A 8 2.39 8.94 -6.12
CA HIS A 8 2.25 10.23 -5.44
C HIS A 8 0.80 10.54 -5.08
N ALA A 9 -0.15 10.29 -5.99
CA ALA A 9 -1.58 10.45 -5.71
C ALA A 9 -2.03 9.51 -4.58
N LEU A 10 -1.57 8.25 -4.60
CA LEU A 10 -1.82 7.30 -3.51
C LEU A 10 -1.23 7.76 -2.19
N LYS A 11 0.00 8.30 -2.20
CA LYS A 11 0.62 8.87 -1.00
C LYS A 11 -0.25 9.98 -0.43
N ALA A 12 -0.70 10.92 -1.26
CA ALA A 12 -1.55 12.02 -0.83
C ALA A 12 -2.88 11.51 -0.22
N LEU A 13 -3.49 10.48 -0.81
CA LEU A 13 -4.69 9.86 -0.27
C LEU A 13 -4.41 9.21 1.10
N VAL A 14 -3.33 8.45 1.25
CA VAL A 14 -2.95 7.81 2.51
C VAL A 14 -2.71 8.87 3.59
N GLU A 15 -2.00 9.95 3.29
CA GLU A 15 -1.76 11.04 4.23
C GLU A 15 -3.07 11.72 4.65
N LYS A 16 -3.99 11.96 3.69
CA LYS A 16 -5.32 12.52 3.96
C LYS A 16 -6.16 11.63 4.88
N LYS A 17 -6.17 10.31 4.65
CA LYS A 17 -7.00 9.35 5.41
C LYS A 17 -6.43 9.05 6.79
N THR A 18 -5.11 9.04 6.92
CA THR A 18 -4.44 8.74 8.20
C THR A 18 -4.14 9.98 9.03
N ASN A 19 -4.23 11.18 8.45
CA ASN A 19 -3.80 12.45 9.03
C ASN A 19 -2.34 12.40 9.54
N LYS A 20 -1.49 11.64 8.86
CA LYS A 20 -0.07 11.43 9.19
C LYS A 20 0.75 11.60 7.93
N LYS A 21 2.01 12.02 8.07
CA LYS A 21 2.97 11.94 6.95
C LYS A 21 3.23 10.48 6.62
N THR A 22 3.55 10.21 5.36
CA THR A 22 3.76 8.87 4.83
C THR A 22 5.10 8.80 4.08
N LEU A 23 5.82 7.70 4.25
CA LEU A 23 6.99 7.35 3.47
C LEU A 23 6.63 6.18 2.54
N VAL A 24 7.11 6.24 1.31
CA VAL A 24 7.00 5.11 0.37
C VAL A 24 8.28 4.29 0.52
N LYS A 25 8.15 3.04 0.97
CA LYS A 25 9.26 2.11 1.15
C LYS A 25 9.08 0.90 0.25
N VAL A 26 10.09 0.56 -0.53
CA VAL A 26 10.14 -0.67 -1.31
C VAL A 26 10.91 -1.72 -0.51
N ILE A 27 10.33 -2.91 -0.37
CA ILE A 27 10.98 -4.10 0.19
C ILE A 27 10.73 -5.31 -0.71
N TRP A 28 11.62 -6.30 -0.70
CA TRP A 28 11.47 -7.52 -1.48
C TRP A 28 12.10 -8.69 -0.75
N ASN A 29 11.65 -9.89 -1.10
CA ASN A 29 12.30 -11.15 -0.76
C ASN A 29 12.55 -11.94 -2.05
N GLU A 30 12.82 -13.24 -1.95
CA GLU A 30 13.07 -14.09 -3.12
C GLU A 30 11.83 -14.32 -4.01
N GLN A 31 10.62 -14.06 -3.49
CA GLN A 31 9.35 -14.40 -4.12
C GLN A 31 8.62 -13.17 -4.67
N GLU A 32 8.66 -12.05 -3.96
CA GLU A 32 7.84 -10.89 -4.27
C GLU A 32 8.51 -9.58 -3.87
N LYS A 33 8.15 -8.51 -4.59
CA LYS A 33 8.45 -7.12 -4.26
C LYS A 33 7.18 -6.38 -3.83
N LEU A 34 7.28 -5.65 -2.71
CA LEU A 34 6.20 -4.83 -2.16
C LEU A 34 6.60 -3.36 -2.11
N THR A 35 5.62 -2.49 -2.40
CA THR A 35 5.69 -1.06 -2.13
C THR A 35 4.75 -0.73 -0.97
N LEU A 36 5.33 -0.26 0.13
CA LEU A 36 4.64 0.02 1.38
C LEU A 36 4.51 1.53 1.60
N PHE A 37 3.34 1.95 2.07
CA PHE A 37 3.08 3.31 2.51
C PHE A 37 3.08 3.32 4.03
N ILE A 38 4.21 3.69 4.62
CA ILE A 38 4.46 3.56 6.06
C ILE A 38 4.46 4.92 6.75
N ILE A 39 4.11 4.92 8.03
CA ILE A 39 4.28 6.11 8.87
C ILE A 39 5.79 6.27 9.18
N PRO A 40 6.31 7.51 9.29
CA PRO A 40 7.67 7.75 9.74
C PRO A 40 8.02 6.95 11.01
N ASN A 41 9.28 6.53 11.09
CA ASN A 41 9.85 5.72 12.19
C ASN A 41 9.34 4.27 12.29
N MET A 42 8.56 3.77 11.32
CA MET A 42 8.29 2.34 11.22
C MET A 42 9.54 1.59 10.73
N LYS A 43 10.07 0.70 11.59
CA LYS A 43 11.23 -0.14 11.29
C LYS A 43 10.77 -1.48 10.71
N ILE A 44 10.64 -1.55 9.39
CA ILE A 44 10.32 -2.80 8.68
C ILE A 44 11.57 -3.27 7.96
N GLN A 45 12.01 -4.50 8.19
CA GLN A 45 13.20 -5.10 7.58
C GLN A 45 12.85 -6.25 6.64
N SER A 46 11.91 -7.11 7.03
CA SER A 46 11.50 -8.28 6.26
C SER A 46 10.00 -8.50 6.37
N PHE A 47 9.49 -9.40 5.52
CA PHE A 47 8.10 -9.80 5.51
C PHE A 47 7.95 -11.25 5.09
N ILE A 48 6.85 -11.87 5.50
CA ILE A 48 6.38 -13.17 5.02
C ILE A 48 4.89 -13.04 4.66
N TYR A 49 4.43 -13.87 3.73
CA TYR A 49 3.02 -13.98 3.39
C TYR A 49 2.48 -15.31 3.92
N ASP A 50 1.43 -15.24 4.73
CA ASP A 50 0.67 -16.40 5.18
C ASP A 50 -0.74 -16.34 4.59
N GLU A 51 -1.30 -17.48 4.19
CA GLU A 51 -2.60 -17.53 3.53
C GLU A 51 -3.77 -17.12 4.45
N LYS A 52 -3.62 -17.31 5.77
CA LYS A 52 -4.64 -16.97 6.77
C LYS A 52 -4.45 -15.55 7.31
N GLU A 53 -3.22 -15.23 7.70
CA GLU A 53 -2.90 -13.96 8.37
C GLU A 53 -2.54 -12.83 7.39
N GLY A 54 -2.25 -13.15 6.13
CA GLY A 54 -1.80 -12.20 5.12
C GLY A 54 -0.33 -11.81 5.30
N TYR A 55 0.01 -10.57 4.94
CA TYR A 55 1.38 -10.08 5.07
C TYR A 55 1.74 -9.77 6.52
N MET A 56 2.76 -10.45 7.03
CA MET A 56 3.37 -10.20 8.34
C MET A 56 4.74 -9.53 8.15
N PHE A 57 5.01 -8.50 8.95
CA PHE A 57 6.22 -7.69 8.83
C PHE A 57 7.06 -7.78 10.10
N TYR A 58 8.38 -7.76 9.95
CA TYR A 58 9.32 -7.87 11.06
C TYR A 58 10.36 -6.75 11.02
N ASP A 59 10.80 -6.33 12.20
CA ASP A 59 11.88 -5.36 12.34
C ASP A 59 13.27 -6.01 12.22
N GLN A 60 14.32 -5.22 12.46
CA GLN A 60 15.70 -5.68 12.36
C GLN A 60 16.10 -6.70 13.43
N GLU A 61 15.39 -6.75 14.55
CA GLU A 61 15.61 -7.74 15.61
C GLU A 61 14.77 -9.00 15.41
N GLY A 62 14.00 -9.08 14.30
CA GLY A 62 13.08 -10.18 14.02
C GLY A 62 11.77 -10.09 14.81
N LYS A 63 11.46 -8.94 15.43
CA LYS A 63 10.20 -8.75 16.16
C LYS A 63 9.06 -8.36 15.22
N PRO A 64 7.83 -8.88 15.42
CA PRO A 64 6.68 -8.49 14.63
C PRO A 64 6.41 -6.98 14.72
N VAL A 65 6.21 -6.34 13.58
CA VAL A 65 5.75 -4.96 13.51
C VAL A 65 4.24 -4.96 13.74
N THR A 66 3.82 -4.53 14.93
CA THR A 66 2.42 -4.51 15.35
C THR A 66 1.64 -3.29 14.87
N ARG A 67 2.31 -2.31 14.25
CA ARG A 67 1.66 -1.15 13.68
C ARG A 67 1.17 -1.48 12.28
N ASP A 68 -0.11 -1.24 12.05
CA ASP A 68 -0.73 -1.42 10.73
C ASP A 68 -0.02 -0.58 9.67
N ILE A 69 0.18 -1.19 8.50
CA ILE A 69 0.68 -0.51 7.31
C ILE A 69 -0.53 -0.01 6.53
N PRO A 70 -0.72 1.32 6.40
CA PRO A 70 -1.90 1.89 5.76
C PRO A 70 -2.19 1.40 4.35
N LEU A 71 -1.16 1.14 3.54
CA LEU A 71 -1.35 0.66 2.17
C LEU A 71 -0.17 -0.21 1.76
N ILE A 72 -0.47 -1.40 1.23
CA ILE A 72 0.48 -2.36 0.69
C ILE A 72 0.16 -2.54 -0.79
N VAL A 73 1.15 -2.35 -1.64
CA VAL A 73 1.04 -2.54 -3.10
C VAL A 73 1.97 -3.65 -3.51
N SER A 74 1.40 -4.77 -3.94
CA SER A 74 2.16 -5.88 -4.51
C SER A 74 2.63 -5.57 -5.93
N GLU A 75 3.70 -6.24 -6.37
CA GLU A 75 4.26 -6.03 -7.71
C GLU A 75 3.26 -6.29 -8.83
N LYS A 76 2.36 -7.28 -8.68
CA LYS A 76 1.26 -7.55 -9.63
C LYS A 76 0.28 -6.37 -9.78
N ASN A 77 0.26 -5.42 -8.84
CA ASN A 77 -0.56 -4.22 -8.91
C ASN A 77 0.22 -3.01 -9.44
N LEU A 78 1.46 -3.18 -9.90
CA LEU A 78 2.25 -2.14 -10.54
C LEU A 78 2.33 -2.39 -12.05
N ALA A 79 2.01 -1.37 -12.85
CA ALA A 79 2.14 -1.37 -14.30
C ALA A 79 2.65 -0.01 -14.77
N ASP A 80 3.73 0.02 -15.54
CA ASP A 80 4.34 1.22 -16.12
C ASP A 80 4.58 2.37 -15.11
N GLY A 81 5.06 2.02 -13.91
CA GLY A 81 5.32 2.98 -12.84
C GLY A 81 4.05 3.56 -12.17
N LYS A 82 2.87 3.04 -12.52
CA LYS A 82 1.59 3.37 -11.92
C LYS A 82 1.01 2.17 -11.17
N VAL A 83 0.05 2.44 -10.31
CA VAL A 83 -0.65 1.44 -9.51
C VAL A 83 -2.01 1.15 -10.13
N LEU A 84 -2.30 -0.12 -10.35
CA LEU A 84 -3.58 -0.64 -10.81
C LEU A 84 -4.56 -0.67 -9.63
N LEU A 85 -5.62 0.15 -9.67
CA LEU A 85 -6.62 0.20 -8.59
C LEU A 85 -7.52 -1.04 -8.53
N GLY A 86 -7.55 -1.83 -9.60
CA GLY A 86 -8.45 -2.97 -9.76
C GLY A 86 -9.92 -2.55 -9.97
N GLU A 87 -10.71 -3.49 -10.49
CA GLU A 87 -12.17 -3.31 -10.65
C GLU A 87 -12.88 -3.40 -9.29
N SER A 88 -14.02 -2.71 -9.18
CA SER A 88 -14.87 -2.75 -7.99
C SER A 88 -15.40 -4.19 -7.80
N GLY A 89 -14.93 -4.91 -6.78
CA GLY A 89 -15.40 -6.28 -6.46
C GLY A 89 -14.32 -7.36 -6.39
N ASN A 90 -13.10 -7.10 -6.90
CA ASN A 90 -11.94 -7.92 -6.56
C ASN A 90 -11.30 -7.40 -5.25
N ARG A 91 -10.47 -8.20 -4.55
CA ARG A 91 -9.71 -7.72 -3.36
C ARG A 91 -8.62 -6.72 -3.80
N GLY A 92 -9.02 -5.60 -4.40
CA GLY A 92 -8.16 -4.54 -4.93
C GLY A 92 -7.37 -3.86 -3.82
N LEU A 93 -6.82 -2.68 -4.10
CA LEU A 93 -6.05 -1.96 -3.07
C LEU A 93 -6.89 -1.73 -1.81
N LEU A 94 -6.30 -2.11 -0.69
CA LEU A 94 -6.86 -1.91 0.65
C LEU A 94 -6.11 -0.79 1.34
N LEU A 95 -6.82 0.27 1.67
CA LEU A 95 -6.33 1.36 2.52
C LEU A 95 -6.85 1.13 3.94
N ASN A 96 -5.95 1.01 4.91
CA ASN A 96 -6.26 0.63 6.30
C ASN A 96 -7.15 -0.63 6.36
N HIS A 97 -6.79 -1.65 5.58
CA HIS A 97 -7.51 -2.93 5.48
C HIS A 97 -8.94 -2.81 4.91
N GLN A 98 -9.32 -1.65 4.34
CA GLN A 98 -10.62 -1.42 3.73
C GLN A 98 -10.49 -1.14 2.24
N PRO A 99 -11.42 -1.61 1.39
CA PRO A 99 -11.44 -1.24 -0.02
C PRO A 99 -11.58 0.27 -0.20
N LEU A 100 -10.98 0.80 -1.28
CA LEU A 100 -11.13 2.21 -1.64
C LEU A 100 -12.60 2.58 -1.87
N THR A 101 -13.07 3.64 -1.20
CA THR A 101 -14.43 4.16 -1.37
C THR A 101 -14.59 4.86 -2.71
N HIS A 102 -15.84 5.21 -3.07
CA HIS A 102 -16.10 6.05 -4.24
C HIS A 102 -15.39 7.42 -4.14
N GLU A 103 -15.41 8.05 -2.96
CA GLU A 103 -14.72 9.32 -2.72
C GLU A 103 -13.20 9.19 -2.87
N ASP A 104 -12.62 8.07 -2.42
CA ASP A 104 -11.18 7.81 -2.57
C ASP A 104 -10.80 7.71 -4.05
N ARG A 105 -11.63 7.05 -4.86
CA ARG A 105 -11.43 6.93 -6.31
C ARG A 105 -11.59 8.28 -7.02
N LEU A 106 -12.61 9.07 -6.67
CA LEU A 106 -12.79 10.43 -7.20
C LEU A 106 -11.62 11.34 -6.86
N PHE A 107 -11.10 11.26 -5.62
CA PHE A 107 -9.91 12.00 -5.22
C PHE A 107 -8.72 11.62 -6.10
N LEU A 108 -8.46 10.32 -6.29
CA LEU A 108 -7.34 9.85 -7.10
C LEU A 108 -7.45 10.22 -8.58
N GLN A 109 -8.66 10.32 -9.13
CA GLN A 109 -8.89 10.73 -10.52
C GLN A 109 -8.71 12.24 -10.76
N THR A 110 -9.02 13.06 -9.75
CA THR A 110 -8.95 14.52 -9.84
C THR A 110 -7.61 15.09 -9.34
N TYR A 111 -6.83 14.28 -8.62
CA TYR A 111 -5.54 14.67 -8.08
C TYR A 111 -4.53 14.92 -9.21
N SER A 112 -4.18 16.19 -9.40
CA SER A 112 -3.12 16.65 -10.28
C SER A 112 -1.93 17.13 -9.44
N LEU A 113 -0.73 16.86 -9.95
CA LEU A 113 0.56 17.22 -9.35
C LEU A 113 0.94 18.65 -9.75
#